data_AF-A0A1H2YM21-F1
#
_entry.id   AF-A0A1H2YM21-F1
#
_cell.length_a   1.000
_cell.length_b   1.000
_cell.length_c   1.000
_cell.angle_alpha   90.00
_cell.angle_beta   90.00
_cell.angle_gamma   90.00
#
_symmetry.space_group_name_H-M   'P 1'
#
loop_
_entity.id
_entity.type
_entity.pdbx_description
1 polymer ?
#
loop_
_entity_poly.entity_id
_entity_poly.type
_entity_poly.pdbx_seq_one_letter_code
_entity_poly.pdbx_strand_id
1 'polypeptide(L)'
;MTRAAPERRELPELIVVLGAALRPDGRPGPALARRSDRGEALWRAARAEGRRAKILVTGGAPGARGADAPGEAMAMRGRLLAAGLPETALIVEPRARDTEENARFSRPLIRAEGAERVTLVTDPWHMARARMCFALHGIATRPAPTSPAPSPLRRRLARSVREALAAPRSAALAMAGRARRGRRGR
;
A
#
# COMPACT_ATOMS: atom_id res chain seq x y z
N MET A 1 -44.92 -13.61 7.82
CA MET A 1 -44.03 -12.98 6.82
C MET A 1 -42.69 -12.68 7.48
N THR A 2 -41.73 -13.60 7.37
CA THR A 2 -40.41 -13.46 8.00
C THR A 2 -39.60 -12.43 7.24
N ARG A 3 -39.24 -11.32 7.90
CA ARG A 3 -38.35 -10.30 7.34
C ARG A 3 -36.98 -10.91 7.15
N ALA A 4 -36.58 -11.16 5.90
CA ALA A 4 -35.23 -11.61 5.57
C ALA A 4 -34.22 -10.64 6.20
N ALA A 5 -33.24 -11.18 6.94
CA ALA A 5 -32.12 -10.40 7.45
C ALA A 5 -31.39 -9.75 6.25
N PRO A 6 -30.89 -8.50 6.37
CA PRO A 6 -30.16 -7.90 5.27
C PRO A 6 -28.97 -8.80 4.93
N GLU A 7 -28.89 -9.23 3.67
CA GLU A 7 -27.72 -9.94 3.16
C GLU A 7 -26.48 -9.12 3.54
N ARG A 8 -25.55 -9.74 4.28
CA ARG A 8 -24.30 -9.07 4.63
C ARG A 8 -23.60 -8.74 3.32
N ARG A 9 -23.60 -7.46 2.94
CA ARG A 9 -22.86 -6.99 1.78
C ARG A 9 -21.41 -7.39 1.96
N GLU A 10 -20.94 -8.39 1.21
CA GLU A 10 -19.56 -8.84 1.27
C GLU A 10 -18.66 -7.69 0.84
N LEU A 11 -18.01 -7.05 1.82
CA LEU A 11 -17.07 -5.97 1.56
C LEU A 11 -15.86 -6.56 0.83
N PRO A 12 -15.39 -5.95 -0.26
CA PRO A 12 -14.25 -6.48 -1.00
C PRO A 12 -12.99 -6.44 -0.12
N GLU A 13 -12.22 -7.51 -0.15
CA GLU A 13 -10.88 -7.49 0.43
C GLU A 13 -9.96 -6.67 -0.47
N LEU A 14 -9.53 -5.52 0.04
CA LEU A 14 -8.56 -4.68 -0.64
C LEU A 14 -7.18 -4.82 0.01
N ILE A 15 -6.24 -5.35 -0.78
CA ILE A 15 -4.86 -5.56 -0.38
C ILE A 15 -4.03 -4.38 -0.89
N VAL A 16 -3.45 -3.59 0.00
CA VAL A 16 -2.63 -2.43 -0.37
C VAL A 16 -1.16 -2.79 -0.21
N VAL A 17 -0.41 -2.77 -1.31
CA VAL A 17 1.03 -3.10 -1.35
C VAL A 17 1.84 -1.82 -1.51
N LEU A 18 2.68 -1.53 -0.51
CA LEU A 18 3.51 -0.33 -0.51
C LEU A 18 4.79 -0.49 -1.32
N GLY A 19 5.11 0.55 -2.07
CA GLY A 19 6.35 0.71 -2.83
C GLY A 19 7.64 0.66 -1.98
N ALA A 20 8.72 0.32 -2.67
CA ALA A 20 10.07 0.10 -2.18
C ALA A 20 11.05 0.24 -3.35
N ALA A 21 12.34 0.34 -3.05
CA ALA A 21 13.37 0.61 -4.04
C ALA A 21 13.31 -0.29 -5.29
N LEU A 22 13.44 0.35 -6.44
CA LEU A 22 13.69 -0.25 -7.75
C LEU A 22 15.19 -0.57 -7.92
N ARG A 23 15.48 -1.49 -8.84
CA ARG A 23 16.83 -1.70 -9.37
C ARG A 23 17.17 -0.58 -10.37
N PRO A 24 18.47 -0.34 -10.67
CA PRO A 24 18.87 0.65 -11.68
C PRO A 24 18.26 0.44 -13.07
N ASP A 25 17.93 -0.81 -13.41
CA ASP A 25 17.29 -1.21 -14.66
C ASP A 25 15.76 -1.03 -14.65
N GLY A 26 15.19 -0.42 -13.60
CA GLY A 26 13.75 -0.20 -13.44
C GLY A 26 12.96 -1.43 -12.99
N ARG A 27 13.59 -2.60 -12.82
CA ARG A 27 12.91 -3.80 -12.32
C ARG A 27 12.67 -3.70 -10.82
N PRO A 28 11.69 -4.46 -10.26
CA PRO A 28 11.50 -4.54 -8.82
C PRO A 28 12.78 -4.96 -8.08
N GLY A 29 13.19 -4.16 -7.10
CA GLY A 29 14.22 -4.56 -6.15
C GLY A 29 13.75 -5.68 -5.22
N PRO A 30 14.65 -6.29 -4.42
CA PRO A 30 14.30 -7.43 -3.57
C PRO A 30 13.17 -7.17 -2.58
N ALA A 31 13.05 -5.93 -2.08
CA ALA A 31 11.95 -5.55 -1.20
C ALA A 31 10.62 -5.41 -1.95
N LEU A 32 10.65 -4.78 -3.12
CA LEU A 32 9.46 -4.58 -3.95
C LEU A 32 8.91 -5.91 -4.47
N ALA A 33 9.80 -6.81 -4.91
CA ALA A 33 9.46 -8.16 -5.34
C ALA A 33 8.73 -8.92 -4.22
N ARG A 34 9.34 -9.06 -3.04
CA ARG A 34 8.75 -9.78 -1.91
C ARG A 34 7.40 -9.20 -1.46
N ARG A 35 7.23 -7.87 -1.50
CA ARG A 35 5.95 -7.23 -1.17
C ARG A 35 4.88 -7.56 -2.22
N SER A 36 5.26 -7.57 -3.50
CA SER A 36 4.38 -8.00 -4.59
C SER A 36 3.97 -9.46 -4.40
N ASP A 37 4.92 -10.34 -4.14
CA ASP A 37 4.68 -11.79 -3.94
C ASP A 37 3.75 -12.02 -2.74
N ARG A 38 3.90 -11.24 -1.67
CA ARG A 38 2.99 -11.29 -0.51
C ARG A 38 1.58 -10.81 -0.88
N GLY A 39 1.46 -9.74 -1.66
CA GLY A 39 0.19 -9.24 -2.16
C GLY A 39 -0.53 -10.27 -3.04
N GLU A 40 0.21 -10.88 -3.97
CA GLU A 40 -0.27 -11.98 -4.81
C GLU A 40 -0.78 -13.16 -3.97
N ALA A 41 0.02 -13.65 -3.01
CA ALA A 41 -0.35 -14.80 -2.20
C ALA A 41 -1.65 -14.56 -1.40
N LEU A 42 -1.81 -13.36 -0.84
CA LEU A 42 -3.03 -12.96 -0.14
C LEU A 42 -4.24 -12.89 -1.07
N TRP A 43 -4.05 -12.34 -2.28
CA TRP A 43 -5.12 -12.25 -3.27
C TRP A 43 -5.56 -13.65 -3.71
N ARG A 44 -4.62 -14.54 -4.03
CA ARG A 44 -4.93 -15.93 -4.42
C ARG A 44 -5.67 -16.68 -3.31
N ALA A 45 -5.23 -16.54 -2.05
CA ALA A 45 -5.91 -17.14 -0.91
C ALA A 45 -7.35 -16.62 -0.77
N ALA A 46 -7.56 -15.30 -0.86
CA ALA A 46 -8.89 -14.72 -0.80
C ALA A 46 -9.79 -15.21 -1.95
N ARG A 47 -9.26 -15.30 -3.18
CA ARG A 47 -10.00 -15.82 -4.34
C ARG A 47 -10.33 -17.30 -4.20
N ALA A 48 -9.44 -18.12 -3.66
CA ALA A 48 -9.67 -19.54 -3.41
C ALA A 48 -10.80 -19.77 -2.38
N GLU A 49 -10.98 -18.84 -1.44
CA GLU A 49 -12.10 -18.81 -0.49
C GLU A 49 -13.37 -18.18 -1.07
N GLY A 50 -13.43 -17.91 -2.38
CA GLY A 50 -14.59 -17.31 -3.05
C GLY A 50 -14.75 -15.80 -2.84
N ARG A 51 -13.85 -15.15 -2.08
CA ARG A 51 -13.99 -13.73 -1.72
C ARG A 51 -13.70 -12.80 -2.91
N ARG A 52 -14.42 -11.68 -2.99
CA ARG A 52 -14.10 -10.58 -3.92
C ARG A 52 -12.86 -9.85 -3.41
N ALA A 53 -11.76 -9.91 -4.16
CA ALA A 53 -10.48 -9.32 -3.75
C ALA A 53 -9.78 -8.56 -4.88
N LYS A 54 -9.13 -7.44 -4.53
CA LYS A 54 -8.28 -6.64 -5.41
C LYS A 54 -6.97 -6.26 -4.73
N ILE A 55 -5.95 -5.95 -5.53
CA ILE A 55 -4.66 -5.44 -5.08
C ILE A 55 -4.52 -3.99 -5.55
N LEU A 56 -4.33 -3.07 -4.61
CA LEU A 56 -3.88 -1.71 -4.85
C LEU A 56 -2.36 -1.64 -4.65
N VAL A 57 -1.62 -1.29 -5.72
CA VAL A 57 -0.18 -1.03 -5.65
C VAL A 57 0.07 0.47 -5.65
N THR A 58 0.90 0.97 -4.73
CA THR A 58 1.17 2.42 -4.57
C THR A 58 2.66 2.71 -4.48
N GLY A 59 3.08 3.79 -5.15
CA GLY A 59 4.46 4.25 -5.20
C GLY A 59 4.85 4.79 -6.58
N GLY A 60 5.50 5.95 -6.60
CA GLY A 60 5.99 6.62 -7.79
C GLY A 60 7.44 6.30 -8.11
N ALA A 61 8.10 7.18 -8.85
CA ALA A 61 9.50 7.02 -9.25
C ALA A 61 10.39 8.03 -8.50
N PRO A 62 10.78 7.76 -7.24
CA PRO A 62 11.66 8.67 -6.49
C PRO A 62 13.02 8.79 -7.21
N GLY A 63 13.26 9.93 -7.86
CA GLY A 63 14.53 10.27 -8.52
C GLY A 63 14.59 10.04 -10.04
N ALA A 64 13.54 9.51 -10.67
CA ALA A 64 13.54 9.40 -12.12
C ALA A 64 13.12 10.72 -12.79
N ARG A 65 13.91 11.19 -13.76
CA ARG A 65 13.58 12.34 -14.61
C ARG A 65 12.93 11.82 -15.88
N GLY A 66 11.66 12.18 -16.12
CA GLY A 66 10.90 11.80 -17.31
C GLY A 66 9.56 11.15 -16.97
N ALA A 67 8.53 11.41 -17.78
CA ALA A 67 7.18 10.87 -17.60
C ALA A 67 7.08 9.35 -17.77
N ASP A 68 8.10 8.74 -18.39
CA ASP A 68 8.08 7.33 -18.85
C ASP A 68 8.91 6.37 -17.98
N ALA A 69 9.58 6.86 -16.93
CA ALA A 69 10.34 5.97 -16.05
C ALA A 69 9.37 5.15 -15.17
N PRO A 70 9.42 3.80 -15.21
CA PRO A 70 8.47 2.98 -14.48
C PRO A 70 8.66 3.17 -12.97
N GLY A 71 7.69 3.83 -12.34
CA GLY A 71 7.64 3.97 -10.88
C GLY A 71 7.36 2.65 -10.16
N GLU A 72 7.51 2.65 -8.85
CA GLU A 72 7.38 1.45 -8.00
C GLU A 72 6.05 0.72 -8.23
N ALA A 73 4.93 1.45 -8.34
CA ALA A 73 3.60 0.86 -8.59
C ALA A 73 3.49 0.23 -9.98
N MET A 74 4.08 0.84 -11.01
CA MET A 74 4.07 0.28 -12.37
C MET A 74 4.92 -0.99 -12.45
N ALA A 75 6.07 -1.01 -11.77
CA ALA A 75 6.92 -2.19 -11.68
C ALA A 75 6.21 -3.34 -10.93
N MET A 76 5.48 -3.04 -9.85
CA MET A 76 4.63 -4.03 -9.16
C MET A 76 3.50 -4.53 -10.07
N ARG A 77 2.80 -3.64 -10.79
CA ARG A 77 1.76 -4.03 -11.76
C ARG A 77 2.32 -5.00 -12.79
N GLY A 78 3.44 -4.66 -13.43
CA GLY A 78 4.07 -5.52 -14.44
C GLY A 78 4.44 -6.90 -13.89
N ARG A 79 4.99 -6.96 -12.66
CA ARG A 79 5.29 -8.24 -11.99
C ARG A 79 4.04 -9.08 -11.72
N LEU A 80 2.97 -8.47 -11.21
CA LEU A 80 1.73 -9.18 -10.88
C LEU A 80 1.00 -9.69 -12.13
N LEU A 81 1.00 -8.92 -13.22
CA LEU A 81 0.49 -9.37 -14.52
C LEU A 81 1.31 -10.53 -15.08
N ALA A 82 2.64 -10.46 -14.99
CA ALA A 82 3.53 -11.55 -15.41
C ALA A 82 3.34 -12.83 -14.58
N ALA A 83 2.86 -12.70 -13.33
CA ALA A 83 2.45 -13.83 -12.49
C ALA A 83 1.04 -14.37 -12.83
N GLY A 84 0.36 -13.81 -13.84
CA GLY A 84 -0.94 -14.28 -14.32
C GLY A 84 -2.14 -13.72 -13.57
N LEU A 85 -2.00 -12.63 -12.81
CA LEU A 85 -3.16 -11.94 -12.26
C LEU A 85 -3.89 -11.19 -13.38
N PRO A 86 -5.23 -11.19 -13.41
CA PRO A 86 -5.97 -10.42 -14.40
C PRO A 86 -5.88 -8.92 -14.08
N GLU A 87 -5.89 -8.08 -15.12
CA GLU A 87 -5.86 -6.61 -14.97
C GLU A 87 -6.96 -6.10 -14.02
N THR A 88 -8.14 -6.72 -14.07
CA THR A 88 -9.30 -6.36 -13.25
C THR A 88 -9.09 -6.59 -11.74
N ALA A 89 -8.06 -7.37 -11.36
CA ALA A 89 -7.65 -7.53 -9.97
C ALA A 89 -6.78 -6.38 -9.46
N LEU A 90 -6.25 -5.52 -10.32
CA LEU A 90 -5.25 -4.53 -9.99
C LEU A 90 -5.81 -3.11 -10.00
N ILE A 91 -5.35 -2.30 -9.05
CA ILE A 91 -5.54 -0.86 -8.99
C ILE A 91 -4.15 -0.25 -8.80
N VAL A 92 -3.85 0.83 -9.53
CA VAL A 92 -2.52 1.44 -9.53
C VAL A 92 -2.58 2.89 -9.07
N GLU A 93 -1.73 3.21 -8.10
CA GLU A 93 -1.44 4.56 -7.65
C GLU A 93 0.04 4.88 -7.93
N PRO A 94 0.37 5.60 -9.00
CA PRO A 94 1.75 5.76 -9.46
C PRO A 94 2.44 7.06 -9.02
N ARG A 95 1.83 7.87 -8.13
CA ARG A 95 2.26 9.25 -7.90
C ARG A 95 3.01 9.45 -6.59
N ALA A 96 2.77 8.59 -5.60
CA ALA A 96 3.30 8.79 -4.26
C ALA A 96 4.83 8.73 -4.18
N ARG A 97 5.46 9.71 -3.52
CA ARG A 97 6.92 9.77 -3.36
C ARG A 97 7.38 9.38 -1.96
N ASP A 98 6.44 9.30 -1.02
CA ASP A 98 6.70 8.88 0.34
C ASP A 98 5.48 8.15 0.95
N THR A 99 5.63 7.72 2.20
CA THR A 99 4.61 6.94 2.92
C THR A 99 3.35 7.75 3.26
N GLU A 100 3.44 9.08 3.42
CA GLU A 100 2.25 9.94 3.60
C GLU A 100 1.48 10.00 2.29
N GLU A 101 2.17 10.27 1.19
CA GLU A 101 1.56 10.35 -0.13
C GLU A 101 0.94 9.01 -0.54
N ASN A 102 1.58 7.88 -0.21
CA ASN A 102 1.00 6.54 -0.42
C ASN A 102 -0.39 6.45 0.24
N ALA A 103 -0.51 6.82 1.51
CA ALA A 103 -1.78 6.78 2.24
C ALA A 103 -2.79 7.79 1.68
N ARG A 104 -2.33 9.01 1.39
CA ARG A 104 -3.16 10.11 0.90
C ARG A 104 -3.76 9.82 -0.48
N PHE A 105 -2.96 9.34 -1.42
CA PHE A 105 -3.37 9.06 -2.79
C PHE A 105 -4.10 7.73 -2.91
N SER A 106 -3.80 6.76 -2.04
CA SER A 106 -4.59 5.52 -1.95
C SER A 106 -6.01 5.75 -1.42
N ARG A 107 -6.23 6.75 -0.55
CA ARG A 107 -7.54 7.02 0.08
C ARG A 107 -8.72 7.10 -0.90
N PRO A 108 -8.72 7.93 -1.96
CA PRO A 108 -9.83 7.99 -2.91
C PRO A 108 -10.06 6.67 -3.63
N LEU A 109 -8.98 5.93 -3.97
CA LEU A 109 -9.06 4.63 -4.65
C LEU A 109 -9.69 3.56 -3.74
N ILE A 110 -9.28 3.53 -2.47
CA ILE A 110 -9.85 2.65 -1.44
C ILE A 110 -11.35 2.93 -1.25
N ARG A 111 -11.75 4.20 -1.22
CA ARG A 111 -13.15 4.60 -1.09
C ARG A 111 -13.99 4.22 -2.30
N ALA A 112 -13.45 4.34 -3.52
CA ALA A 112 -14.14 3.96 -4.74
C ALA A 112 -14.49 2.46 -4.76
N GLU A 113 -13.65 1.62 -4.14
CA GLU A 113 -13.95 0.18 -3.97
C GLU A 113 -14.91 -0.12 -2.82
N GLY A 114 -15.29 0.87 -2.01
CA GLY A 114 -16.16 0.69 -0.85
C GLY A 114 -15.48 -0.06 0.32
N ALA A 115 -14.15 -0.10 0.36
CA ALA A 115 -13.42 -0.77 1.43
C ALA A 115 -13.28 0.14 2.67
N GLU A 116 -13.77 -0.32 3.82
CA GLU A 116 -13.64 0.38 5.11
C GLU A 116 -12.31 0.07 5.81
N ARG A 117 -11.72 -1.08 5.48
CA ARG A 117 -10.48 -1.59 6.04
C ARG A 117 -9.67 -2.28 4.95
N VAL A 118 -8.35 -2.12 4.98
CA VAL A 118 -7.46 -2.73 4.00
C VAL A 118 -6.45 -3.67 4.63
N THR A 119 -6.05 -4.71 3.90
CA THR A 119 -4.90 -5.55 4.25
C THR A 119 -3.63 -4.84 3.76
N LEU A 120 -2.80 -4.34 4.68
CA LEU A 120 -1.63 -3.53 4.35
C LEU A 120 -0.36 -4.39 4.30
N VAL A 121 0.30 -4.40 3.14
CA VAL A 121 1.50 -5.18 2.85
C VAL A 121 2.71 -4.26 2.75
N THR A 122 3.68 -4.49 3.64
CA THR A 122 4.99 -3.84 3.65
C THR A 122 5.97 -4.69 4.47
N ASP A 123 7.19 -4.21 4.68
CA ASP A 123 8.16 -4.90 5.52
C ASP A 123 7.90 -4.69 7.02
N PRO A 124 8.28 -5.64 7.89
CA PRO A 124 8.03 -5.54 9.34
C PRO A 124 8.51 -4.23 9.97
N TRP A 125 9.71 -3.76 9.60
CA TRP A 125 10.27 -2.50 10.13
C TRP A 125 9.55 -1.24 9.62
N HIS A 126 8.88 -1.30 8.46
CA HIS A 126 8.14 -0.19 7.87
C HIS A 126 6.65 -0.18 8.31
N MET A 127 6.15 -1.28 8.89
CA MET A 127 4.73 -1.44 9.22
C MET A 127 4.20 -0.38 10.19
N ALA A 128 4.98 -0.03 11.22
CA ALA A 128 4.55 0.96 12.22
C ALA A 128 4.28 2.34 11.59
N ARG A 129 5.25 2.89 10.84
CA ARG A 129 5.10 4.18 10.15
C ARG A 129 3.99 4.13 9.11
N ALA A 130 3.90 3.05 8.34
CA ALA A 130 2.87 2.88 7.33
C ALA A 130 1.46 2.91 7.94
N ARG A 131 1.21 2.13 8.99
CA ARG A 131 -0.09 2.12 9.69
C ARG A 131 -0.44 3.48 10.27
N MET A 132 0.53 4.18 10.86
CA MET A 132 0.32 5.54 11.37
C MET A 132 -0.14 6.49 10.26
N CYS A 133 0.53 6.49 9.10
CA CYS A 133 0.14 7.35 7.97
C CYS A 133 -1.28 7.00 7.48
N PHE A 134 -1.60 5.72 7.30
CA PHE A 134 -2.95 5.30 6.89
C PHE A 134 -4.03 5.72 7.91
N ALA A 135 -3.75 5.59 9.20
CA ALA A 135 -4.65 6.04 10.26
C ALA A 135 -4.87 7.56 10.22
N LEU A 136 -3.81 8.36 9.99
CA LEU A 136 -3.92 9.82 9.82
C LEU A 136 -4.80 10.22 8.62
N HIS A 137 -4.95 9.34 7.62
CA HIS A 137 -5.86 9.53 6.50
C HIS A 137 -7.23 8.85 6.68
N GLY A 138 -7.52 8.30 7.86
CA GLY A 138 -8.80 7.68 8.19
C GLY A 138 -9.00 6.32 7.53
N ILE A 139 -7.91 5.58 7.29
CA ILE A 139 -7.95 4.23 6.70
C ILE A 139 -7.58 3.22 7.79
N ALA A 140 -8.52 2.34 8.13
CA ALA A 140 -8.24 1.21 9.03
C ALA A 140 -7.40 0.15 8.30
N THR A 141 -6.41 -0.42 9.00
CA THR A 141 -5.47 -1.38 8.39
C THR A 141 -5.38 -2.68 9.18
N ARG A 142 -5.39 -3.81 8.47
CA ARG A 142 -4.95 -5.13 8.95
C ARG A 142 -3.49 -5.34 8.48
N PRO A 143 -2.51 -5.53 9.38
CA PRO A 143 -1.12 -5.66 8.96
C PRO A 143 -0.89 -7.06 8.38
N ALA A 144 -0.27 -7.14 7.21
CA ALA A 144 0.20 -8.39 6.61
C ALA A 144 1.66 -8.22 6.15
N PRO A 145 2.61 -8.19 7.10
CA PRO A 145 4.00 -7.94 6.78
C PRO A 145 4.57 -9.05 5.90
N THR A 146 5.63 -8.71 5.17
CA THR A 146 6.44 -9.72 4.47
C THR A 146 7.36 -10.48 5.43
N SER A 147 7.92 -11.59 4.95
CA SER A 147 8.95 -12.38 5.65
C SER A 147 10.31 -12.17 4.97
N PRO A 148 11.05 -11.09 5.30
CA PRO A 148 12.38 -10.87 4.76
C PRO A 148 13.39 -11.88 5.34
N ALA A 149 14.45 -12.17 4.57
CA ALA A 149 15.53 -13.02 5.03
C ALA A 149 16.10 -12.53 6.39
N PRO A 150 16.58 -13.45 7.24
CA PRO A 150 17.24 -13.10 8.49
C PRO A 150 18.33 -12.06 8.24
N SER A 151 18.34 -11.02 9.07
CA SER A 151 19.37 -9.97 9.00
C SER A 151 19.82 -9.64 10.42
N PRO A 152 21.11 -9.26 10.61
CA PRO A 152 21.64 -8.96 11.93
C PRO A 152 20.78 -7.92 12.66
N LEU A 153 20.60 -8.12 13.98
CA LEU A 153 19.76 -7.26 14.83
C LEU A 153 20.09 -5.76 14.65
N ARG A 154 21.38 -5.40 14.56
CA ARG A 154 21.82 -4.02 14.28
C ARG A 154 21.20 -3.41 13.02
N ARG A 155 21.08 -4.18 11.92
CA ARG A 155 20.51 -3.71 10.66
C ARG A 155 18.98 -3.61 10.73
N ARG A 156 18.34 -4.43 11.55
CA ARG A 156 16.90 -4.34 11.84
C ARG A 156 16.63 -3.08 12.67
N LEU A 157 17.39 -2.88 13.75
CA LEU A 157 17.29 -1.71 14.62
C LEU A 157 17.55 -0.40 13.86
N ALA A 158 18.62 -0.33 13.07
CA ALA A 158 18.91 0.86 12.25
C ALA A 158 17.82 1.18 11.22
N ARG A 159 17.09 0.19 10.70
CA ARG A 159 15.91 0.44 9.86
C ARG A 159 14.76 0.97 10.70
N SER A 160 14.43 0.34 11.82
CA SER A 160 13.36 0.82 12.71
C SER A 160 13.61 2.24 13.23
N VAL A 161 14.85 2.58 13.59
CA VAL A 161 15.22 3.94 14.03
C VAL A 161 15.04 4.95 12.90
N ARG A 162 15.52 4.66 11.68
CA ARG A 162 15.29 5.55 10.53
C ARG A 162 13.81 5.76 10.24
N GLU A 163 13.02 4.70 10.34
CA GLU A 163 11.56 4.77 10.18
C GLU A 163 10.89 5.60 11.29
N ALA A 164 11.35 5.48 12.54
CA ALA A 164 10.87 6.29 13.66
C ALA A 164 11.19 7.78 13.48
N LEU A 165 12.41 8.11 13.03
CA LEU A 165 12.81 9.50 12.75
C LEU A 165 12.04 10.11 11.56
N ALA A 166 11.57 9.30 10.62
CA ALA A 166 10.73 9.75 9.51
C ALA A 166 9.25 9.97 9.90
N ALA A 167 8.80 9.42 11.04
CA ALA A 167 7.40 9.49 11.48
C ALA A 167 6.93 10.92 11.84
N PRO A 168 7.69 11.75 12.59
CA PRO A 168 7.30 13.13 12.88
C PRO A 168 7.09 13.99 11.63
N ARG A 169 7.97 13.85 10.63
CA ARG A 169 7.81 14.53 9.34
C ARG A 169 6.52 14.11 8.64
N SER A 170 6.23 12.81 8.63
CA SER A 170 5.01 12.26 8.03
C SER A 170 3.75 12.79 8.74
N ALA A 171 3.78 12.87 10.08
CA ALA A 171 2.70 13.44 10.87
C ALA A 171 2.52 14.95 10.61
N ALA A 172 3.61 15.72 10.57
CA ALA A 172 3.58 17.15 10.27
C ALA A 172 3.02 17.46 8.88
N LEU A 173 3.41 16.70 7.85
CA LEU A 173 2.86 16.83 6.50
C LEU A 173 1.36 16.54 6.45
N ALA A 174 0.92 15.46 7.12
CA ALA A 174 -0.49 15.12 7.21
C ALA A 174 -1.32 16.22 7.92
N MET A 175 -0.79 16.79 9.01
CA MET A 175 -1.43 17.88 9.77
C MET A 175 -1.48 19.19 8.97
N ALA A 176 -0.39 19.57 8.31
CA ALA A 176 -0.36 20.73 7.42
C ALA A 176 -1.34 20.59 6.24
N GLY A 177 -1.48 19.37 5.70
CA GLY A 177 -2.46 19.04 4.67
C GLY A 177 -3.91 19.19 5.14
N ARG A 178 -4.22 18.89 6.41
CA ARG A 178 -5.55 19.12 7.02
C ARG A 178 -5.83 20.61 7.24
N ALA A 179 -4.87 21.37 7.75
CA ALA A 179 -5.02 22.80 7.99
C ALA A 179 -5.33 23.61 6.71
N ARG A 180 -4.71 23.24 5.57
CA ARG A 180 -4.98 23.88 4.27
C ARG A 180 -6.38 23.58 3.71
N ARG A 181 -6.99 22.44 4.07
CA ARG A 181 -8.36 22.09 3.64
C ARG A 181 -9.44 22.84 4.43
N GLY A 182 -9.23 23.05 5.73
CA GLY A 182 -10.14 23.85 6.56
C GLY A 182 -10.24 25.32 6.14
N ARG A 183 -9.24 25.84 5.41
CA ARG A 183 -9.21 27.22 4.89
C ARG A 183 -9.80 27.39 3.47
N ARG A 184 -10.00 26.31 2.70
CA ARG A 184 -10.57 26.37 1.33
C ARG A 184 -12.05 25.97 1.25
N GLY A 185 -12.67 25.65 2.39
CA GLY A 185 -14.09 25.33 2.51
C GLY A 185 -14.89 26.40 3.27
N ARG A 186 -14.42 27.65 3.24
CA ARG A 186 -15.15 28.84 3.69
C ARG A 186 -15.29 29.79 2.52
#